data_AF-A0A820QLV5-F1
#
_entry.id   AF-A0A820QLV5-F1
#
_cell.length_a   1.000
_cell.length_b   1.000
_cell.length_c   1.000
_cell.angle_alpha   90.00
_cell.angle_beta   90.00
_cell.angle_gamma   90.00
#
_symmetry.space_group_name_H-M   'P 1'
#
loop_
_entity.id
_entity.type
_entity.pdbx_description
1 polymer ?
#
loop_
_entity_poly.entity_id
_entity_poly.type
_entity_poly.pdbx_seq_one_letter_code
_entity_poly.pdbx_strand_id
1 'polypeptide(L)'
;ADLSDMIDNATAQLVVVPQLPNEHVLCIVRSYSNGTIVLAPDFNNGKMAYIVETGNTNNEVYHYYLEHGSIQINIDDLIKERKLFHEVCLRQQTHLAQMVGHEFDTPPPAVLKLNVFGEIVSGKNFEYDNIYVYYYLDLPDCKFINI
;
A
#
# COMPACT_ATOMS: atom_id res chain seq x y z
N ALA A 1 -4.06 2.83 8.12
CA ALA A 1 -3.95 1.48 7.58
C ALA A 1 -3.77 1.68 6.09
N ASP A 2 -2.52 1.67 5.66
CA ASP A 2 -2.16 2.10 4.32
C ASP A 2 -2.70 1.16 3.26
N LEU A 3 -3.04 1.74 2.12
CA LEU A 3 -3.52 1.00 0.96
C LEU A 3 -2.40 0.07 0.40
N SER A 4 -1.13 0.42 0.65
CA SER A 4 0.05 -0.39 0.35
C SER A 4 0.10 -1.68 1.19
N ASP A 5 -0.18 -1.60 2.50
CA ASP A 5 -0.24 -2.77 3.40
C ASP A 5 -1.35 -3.77 3.02
N MET A 6 -2.42 -3.29 2.38
CA MET A 6 -3.51 -4.15 1.88
C MET A 6 -3.15 -4.84 0.56
N ILE A 7 -2.34 -4.20 -0.29
CA ILE A 7 -1.91 -4.74 -1.59
C ILE A 7 -0.84 -5.83 -1.38
N ASP A 8 0.09 -5.63 -0.44
CA ASP A 8 1.16 -6.60 -0.18
C ASP A 8 0.63 -7.91 0.44
N ASN A 9 -0.37 -7.82 1.33
CA ASN A 9 -1.03 -9.00 1.90
C ASN A 9 -1.96 -9.72 0.90
N ALA A 10 -2.50 -9.03 -0.11
CA ALA A 10 -3.33 -9.65 -1.14
C ALA A 10 -2.52 -10.57 -2.06
N THR A 11 -1.25 -10.25 -2.30
CA THR A 11 -0.33 -11.05 -3.11
C THR A 11 0.15 -12.33 -2.38
N ALA A 12 0.16 -12.32 -1.04
CA ALA A 12 0.78 -13.36 -0.23
C ALA A 12 -0.13 -14.56 0.13
N GLN A 13 -1.45 -14.45 -0.04
CA GLN A 13 -2.33 -15.61 0.07
C GLN A 13 -2.79 -16.02 -1.32
N LEU A 14 -2.01 -16.86 -2.01
CA LEU A 14 -2.59 -17.72 -3.03
C LEU A 14 -3.62 -18.61 -2.30
N VAL A 15 -4.90 -18.28 -2.44
CA VAL A 15 -5.98 -19.20 -2.12
C VAL A 15 -5.68 -20.44 -2.96
N VAL A 16 -5.24 -21.52 -2.32
CA VAL A 16 -5.01 -22.80 -2.99
C VAL A 16 -6.39 -23.32 -3.36
N VAL A 17 -6.86 -22.92 -4.54
CA VAL A 17 -8.06 -23.49 -5.14
C VAL A 17 -7.70 -24.96 -5.44
N PRO A 18 -8.44 -25.94 -4.90
CA PRO A 18 -8.19 -27.35 -5.21
C PRO A 18 -8.27 -27.53 -6.73
N GLN A 19 -7.15 -27.90 -7.34
CA GLN A 19 -7.15 -28.21 -8.78
C GLN A 19 -7.77 -29.59 -8.95
N LEU A 20 -8.90 -29.68 -9.65
CA LEU A 20 -9.39 -30.96 -10.15
C LEU A 20 -8.39 -31.50 -11.20
N PRO A 21 -8.34 -32.83 -11.43
CA PRO A 21 -7.50 -33.39 -12.47
C PRO A 21 -7.85 -32.75 -13.83
N ASN A 22 -6.83 -32.22 -14.53
CA ASN A 22 -6.94 -31.49 -15.81
C ASN A 22 -7.57 -30.08 -15.76
N GLU A 23 -7.74 -29.48 -14.58
CA GLU A 23 -8.12 -28.07 -14.46
C GLU A 23 -6.91 -27.17 -14.17
N HIS A 24 -6.88 -25.99 -14.78
CA HIS A 24 -5.84 -24.99 -14.58
C HIS A 24 -6.48 -23.62 -14.31
N VAL A 25 -6.09 -22.99 -13.21
CA VAL A 25 -6.50 -21.61 -12.89
C VAL A 25 -5.73 -20.62 -13.76
N LEU A 26 -6.44 -19.87 -14.59
CA LEU A 26 -5.85 -18.86 -15.48
C LEU A 26 -5.77 -17.47 -14.84
N CYS A 27 -6.74 -17.14 -14.00
CA CYS A 27 -6.75 -15.91 -13.22
C CYS A 27 -7.64 -16.04 -11.98
N ILE A 28 -7.38 -15.18 -11.00
CA ILE A 28 -8.16 -15.03 -9.77
C ILE A 28 -8.67 -13.60 -9.75
N VAL A 29 -9.99 -13.44 -9.64
CA VAL A 29 -10.64 -12.14 -9.41
C VAL A 29 -11.10 -12.10 -7.96
N ARG A 30 -10.62 -11.12 -7.19
CA ARG A 30 -11.07 -10.87 -5.81
C ARG A 30 -11.81 -9.55 -5.75
N SER A 31 -12.98 -9.55 -5.13
CA SER A 31 -13.71 -8.34 -4.78
C SER A 31 -13.68 -8.13 -3.27
N TYR A 32 -13.44 -6.89 -2.86
CA TYR A 32 -13.43 -6.47 -1.46
C TYR A 32 -14.64 -5.59 -1.15
N SER A 33 -15.04 -5.55 0.12
CA SER A 33 -16.22 -4.79 0.57
C SER A 33 -16.10 -3.27 0.38
N ASN A 34 -14.89 -2.76 0.24
CA ASN A 34 -14.61 -1.36 -0.09
C ASN A 34 -14.75 -1.05 -1.60
N GLY A 35 -15.18 -2.01 -2.42
CA GLY A 35 -15.32 -1.85 -3.86
C GLY A 35 -14.04 -2.08 -4.66
N THR A 36 -12.92 -2.42 -4.02
CA THR A 36 -11.68 -2.77 -4.72
C THR A 36 -11.82 -4.14 -5.39
N ILE A 37 -11.40 -4.23 -6.65
CA ILE A 37 -11.27 -5.49 -7.39
C ILE A 37 -9.78 -5.72 -7.68
N VAL A 38 -9.29 -6.91 -7.37
CA VAL A 38 -7.90 -7.32 -7.62
C VAL A 38 -7.89 -8.53 -8.54
N LEU A 39 -7.07 -8.47 -9.59
CA LEU A 39 -6.86 -9.54 -10.55
C LEU A 39 -5.45 -10.12 -10.39
N ALA A 40 -5.32 -11.45 -10.40
CA ALA A 40 -4.03 -12.13 -10.38
C ALA A 40 -4.00 -13.29 -11.39
N PRO A 41 -3.10 -13.29 -12.39
CA PRO A 41 -2.18 -12.21 -12.74
C PRO A 41 -2.91 -10.98 -13.32
N ASP A 42 -2.25 -9.83 -13.36
CA ASP A 42 -2.82 -8.58 -13.92
C ASP A 42 -3.04 -8.67 -15.45
N PHE A 43 -3.69 -7.68 -16.05
CA PHE A 43 -3.85 -7.61 -17.51
C PHE A 43 -2.50 -7.52 -18.23
N ASN A 44 -2.41 -8.11 -19.41
CA ASN A 44 -1.16 -8.11 -20.16
C ASN A 44 -0.73 -6.69 -20.56
N ASN A 45 -1.66 -5.80 -20.92
CA ASN A 45 -1.37 -4.41 -21.29
C ASN A 45 -0.20 -4.27 -22.30
N GLY A 46 -0.19 -5.13 -23.32
CA GLY A 46 0.89 -5.19 -24.34
C GLY A 46 2.13 -5.99 -23.94
N LYS A 47 2.16 -6.62 -22.76
CA LYS A 47 3.19 -7.59 -22.35
C LYS A 47 2.98 -8.96 -23.02
N MET A 48 3.99 -9.82 -22.90
CA MET A 48 3.97 -11.21 -23.39
C MET A 48 2.81 -12.03 -22.83
N ALA A 49 2.39 -13.06 -23.57
CA ALA A 49 1.37 -14.02 -23.16
C ALA A 49 1.77 -14.74 -21.86
N TYR A 50 0.77 -15.07 -21.04
CA TYR A 50 0.91 -16.05 -19.97
C TYR A 50 0.97 -17.46 -20.56
N ILE A 51 1.65 -18.37 -19.87
CA ILE A 51 1.92 -19.72 -20.34
C ILE A 51 1.32 -20.73 -19.35
N VAL A 52 0.57 -21.69 -19.87
CA VAL A 52 0.10 -22.87 -19.11
C VAL A 52 0.66 -24.11 -19.77
N GLU A 53 1.35 -24.93 -18.99
CA GLU A 53 1.84 -26.24 -19.41
C GLU A 53 0.94 -27.33 -18.82
N THR A 54 0.30 -28.12 -19.67
CA THR A 54 -0.45 -29.29 -19.23
C THR A 54 0.52 -30.47 -19.18
N GLY A 55 0.85 -30.93 -17.99
CA GLY A 55 1.77 -32.06 -17.75
C GLY A 55 1.22 -33.43 -18.19
N ASN A 56 0.28 -33.46 -19.14
CA ASN A 56 -0.30 -34.66 -19.73
C ASN A 56 0.63 -35.26 -20.79
N THR A 57 0.28 -36.45 -21.29
CA THR A 57 1.07 -37.28 -22.21
C THR A 57 1.61 -36.59 -23.47
N ASN A 58 1.07 -35.43 -23.85
CA ASN A 58 1.48 -34.67 -25.04
C ASN A 58 2.25 -33.36 -24.74
N ASN A 59 2.51 -33.00 -23.48
CA ASN A 59 3.17 -31.75 -23.08
C ASN A 59 2.63 -30.52 -23.82
N GLU A 60 1.33 -30.26 -23.72
CA GLU A 60 0.73 -29.15 -24.46
C GLU A 60 1.02 -27.83 -23.75
N VAL A 61 1.45 -26.83 -24.52
CA VAL A 61 1.76 -25.49 -24.04
C VAL A 61 0.74 -24.51 -24.61
N TYR A 62 0.03 -23.82 -23.72
CA TYR A 62 -0.98 -22.84 -24.07
C TYR A 62 -0.51 -21.43 -23.73
N HIS A 63 -0.66 -20.52 -24.70
CA HIS A 63 -0.41 -19.09 -24.51
C HIS A 63 -1.74 -18.36 -24.40
N TYR A 64 -1.92 -17.55 -23.35
CA TYR A 64 -3.14 -16.78 -23.15
C TYR A 64 -2.86 -15.32 -22.77
N TYR A 65 -3.81 -14.45 -23.11
CA TYR A 65 -3.81 -13.03 -22.78
C TYR A 65 -5.04 -12.70 -21.95
N LEU A 66 -4.86 -11.87 -20.94
CA LEU A 66 -5.89 -11.24 -20.15
C LEU A 66 -6.00 -9.78 -20.59
N GLU A 67 -7.18 -9.42 -21.09
CA GLU A 67 -7.49 -8.06 -21.53
C GLU A 67 -8.71 -7.51 -20.80
N HIS A 68 -8.71 -6.20 -20.60
CA HIS A 68 -9.82 -5.50 -20.00
C HIS A 68 -10.91 -5.24 -21.05
N GLY A 69 -11.99 -6.03 -20.99
CA GLY A 69 -13.07 -6.00 -21.97
C GLY A 69 -14.21 -5.02 -21.67
N SER A 70 -14.11 -4.17 -20.65
CA SER A 70 -15.19 -3.23 -20.34
C SER A 70 -15.19 -2.02 -21.28
N ILE A 71 -16.35 -1.36 -21.38
CA ILE A 71 -16.54 -0.20 -22.23
C ILE A 71 -15.63 0.93 -21.74
N GLN A 72 -14.89 1.55 -22.66
CA GLN A 72 -14.07 2.72 -22.32
C GLN A 72 -14.97 3.83 -21.80
N ILE A 73 -14.60 4.37 -20.64
CA ILE A 73 -15.27 5.52 -20.05
C ILE A 73 -15.21 6.71 -21.01
N ASN A 74 -16.33 7.43 -21.12
CA ASN A 74 -16.35 8.69 -21.86
C ASN A 74 -15.39 9.70 -21.19
N ILE A 75 -14.63 10.44 -21.98
CA ILE A 75 -13.71 11.48 -21.51
C ILE A 75 -14.41 12.47 -20.56
N ASP A 76 -15.64 12.86 -20.87
CA ASP A 76 -16.40 13.78 -20.01
C ASP A 76 -16.69 13.18 -18.63
N ASP A 77 -17.02 11.89 -18.59
CA ASP A 77 -17.32 11.19 -17.35
C ASP A 77 -16.04 10.90 -16.55
N LEU A 78 -14.93 10.60 -17.23
CA LEU A 78 -13.61 10.47 -16.61
C LEU A 78 -13.16 11.79 -15.96
N ILE A 79 -13.39 12.93 -16.63
CA ILE A 79 -13.08 14.24 -16.07
C ILE A 79 -13.94 14.53 -14.85
N LYS A 80 -15.25 14.23 -14.90
CA LYS A 80 -16.15 14.40 -13.75
C LYS A 80 -15.73 13.53 -12.57
N GLU A 81 -15.43 12.26 -12.83
CA GLU A 81 -14.98 11.30 -11.81
C GLU A 81 -13.67 11.78 -11.16
N ARG A 82 -12.68 12.20 -11.96
CA ARG A 82 -11.41 12.73 -11.44
C ARG A 82 -11.61 13.99 -10.59
N LYS A 83 -12.51 14.89 -11.01
CA LYS A 83 -12.87 16.08 -10.21
C LYS A 83 -13.51 15.69 -8.89
N LEU A 84 -14.48 14.78 -8.91
CA LEU A 84 -15.14 14.29 -7.71
C LEU A 84 -14.13 13.64 -6.74
N PHE A 85 -13.26 12.78 -7.25
CA PHE A 85 -12.20 12.15 -6.46
C PHE A 85 -11.28 13.19 -5.80
N HIS A 86 -10.85 14.19 -6.57
CA HIS A 86 -10.02 15.29 -6.05
C HIS A 86 -10.71 16.05 -4.90
N GLU A 87 -11.98 16.42 -5.08
CA GLU A 87 -12.77 17.12 -4.04
C GLU A 87 -12.91 16.27 -2.77
N VAL A 88 -13.14 14.96 -2.91
CA VAL A 88 -13.21 14.04 -1.76
C VAL A 88 -11.88 14.00 -1.01
N CYS A 89 -10.76 13.83 -1.71
CA CYS A 89 -9.43 13.84 -1.09
C CYS A 89 -9.11 15.18 -0.42
N LEU A 90 -9.44 16.31 -1.06
CA LEU A 90 -9.22 17.64 -0.51
C LEU A 90 -10.03 17.84 0.77
N ARG A 91 -11.29 17.40 0.79
CA ARG A 91 -12.13 17.44 1.98
C ARG A 91 -11.55 16.60 3.12
N GLN A 92 -11.04 15.40 2.82
CA GLN A 92 -10.38 14.56 3.82
C GLN A 92 -9.12 15.24 4.38
N GLN A 93 -8.28 15.81 3.52
CA GLN A 93 -7.09 16.55 3.93
C GLN A 93 -7.45 17.74 4.82
N THR A 94 -8.47 18.52 4.43
CA THR A 94 -8.96 19.68 5.20
C THR A 94 -9.47 19.26 6.57
N HIS A 95 -10.22 18.16 6.64
CA HIS A 95 -10.73 17.63 7.90
C HIS A 95 -9.58 17.21 8.83
N LEU A 96 -8.57 16.51 8.31
CA LEU A 96 -7.38 16.14 9.09
C LEU A 96 -6.62 17.39 9.58
N ALA A 97 -6.45 18.39 8.72
CA ALA A 97 -5.81 19.65 9.08
C ALA A 97 -6.57 20.38 10.21
N GLN A 98 -7.90 20.35 10.19
CA GLN A 98 -8.74 20.92 11.26
C GLN A 98 -8.59 20.16 12.59
N MET A 99 -8.43 18.83 12.55
CA MET A 99 -8.23 18.03 13.75
C MET A 99 -6.86 18.23 14.40
N VAL A 100 -5.81 18.36 13.60
CA VAL A 100 -4.42 18.49 14.08
C VAL A 100 -4.09 19.94 14.47
N GLY A 101 -4.79 20.91 13.90
CA GLY A 101 -4.54 22.34 14.12
C GLY A 101 -3.30 22.83 13.36
N HIS A 102 -2.94 24.10 13.57
CA HIS A 102 -1.80 24.77 12.91
C HIS A 102 -0.50 24.70 13.74
N GLU A 103 -0.51 24.03 14.88
CA GLU A 103 0.64 23.96 15.80
C GLU A 103 1.72 22.99 15.30
N PHE A 104 1.35 22.06 14.41
CA PHE A 104 2.27 21.10 13.81
C PHE A 104 2.55 21.47 12.35
N ASP A 105 3.77 21.95 12.11
CA ASP A 105 4.27 22.23 10.76
C ASP A 105 4.70 20.92 10.06
N THR A 106 4.20 20.73 8.83
CA THR A 106 4.39 19.51 8.03
C THR A 106 5.78 19.55 7.37
N PRO A 107 6.66 18.55 7.59
CA PRO A 107 7.96 18.56 6.96
C PRO A 107 7.85 18.46 5.43
N PRO A 108 8.77 19.07 4.67
CA PRO A 108 8.87 18.87 3.24
C PRO A 108 9.04 17.38 2.87
N PRO A 109 8.67 16.97 1.65
CA PRO A 109 8.89 15.61 1.18
C PRO A 109 10.36 15.20 1.33
N ALA A 110 10.60 13.94 1.75
CA ALA A 110 11.93 13.37 1.98
C ALA A 110 12.75 14.01 3.12
N VAL A 111 12.11 14.75 4.04
CA VAL A 111 12.74 15.29 5.25
C VAL A 111 12.15 14.63 6.50
N LEU A 112 13.00 14.05 7.34
CA LEU A 112 12.61 13.56 8.67
C LEU A 112 12.61 14.72 9.67
N LYS A 113 11.46 15.00 10.29
CA LYS A 113 11.34 15.93 11.42
C LYS A 113 11.03 15.13 12.68
N LEU A 114 11.96 15.12 13.62
CA LEU A 114 11.83 14.43 14.90
C LEU A 114 11.68 15.44 16.04
N ASN A 115 10.58 15.34 16.79
CA ASN A 115 10.37 16.10 18.02
C ASN A 115 10.50 15.16 19.23
N VAL A 116 11.55 15.31 20.03
CA VAL A 116 11.75 14.53 21.25
C VAL A 116 11.30 15.38 22.45
N PHE A 117 10.26 14.94 23.14
CA PHE A 117 9.80 15.54 24.38
C PHE A 117 10.17 14.61 25.54
N GLY A 118 10.92 15.13 26.50
CA GLY A 118 11.32 14.40 27.69
C GLY A 118 11.10 15.24 28.94
N GLU A 119 10.56 14.63 29.98
CA GLU A 119 10.35 15.25 31.29
C GLU A 119 11.03 14.39 32.35
N ILE A 120 11.84 15.02 33.21
CA ILE A 120 12.43 14.34 34.36
C ILE A 120 11.40 14.34 35.49
N VAL A 121 10.67 13.22 35.62
CA VAL A 121 9.57 13.11 36.59
C VAL A 121 10.07 12.99 38.03
N SER A 122 11.15 12.26 38.27
CA SER A 122 11.78 12.18 39.59
C SER A 122 13.22 11.68 39.53
N GLY A 123 14.02 12.08 40.51
CA GLY A 123 15.32 11.50 40.77
C GLY A 123 15.46 11.25 42.28
N LYS A 124 15.95 10.07 42.68
CA LYS A 124 16.02 9.65 44.10
C LYS A 124 17.36 9.00 44.41
N ASN A 125 17.78 9.09 45.67
CA ASN A 125 18.96 8.42 46.23
C ASN A 125 20.29 8.78 45.52
N PHE A 126 20.50 10.06 45.20
CA PHE A 126 21.82 10.53 44.77
C PHE A 126 22.65 10.88 46.01
N GLU A 127 23.89 10.40 46.06
CA GLU A 127 24.84 10.70 47.14
C GLU A 127 25.48 12.09 47.01
N TYR A 128 25.39 12.71 45.82
CA TYR A 128 26.02 13.99 45.50
C TYR A 128 25.03 14.93 44.79
N ASP A 129 25.16 16.23 45.06
CA ASP A 129 24.22 17.26 44.60
C ASP A 129 24.43 17.69 43.13
N ASN A 130 25.57 17.35 42.53
CA ASN A 130 25.95 17.76 41.16
C ASN A 130 25.60 16.68 40.13
N ILE A 131 24.32 16.43 39.94
CA ILE A 131 23.83 15.41 39.00
C ILE A 131 23.87 15.96 37.58
N TYR A 132 24.58 15.28 36.69
CA TYR A 132 24.66 15.60 35.26
C TYR A 132 23.91 14.53 34.45
N VAL A 133 22.91 14.95 33.67
CA VAL A 133 22.14 14.06 32.81
C VAL A 133 22.52 14.33 31.36
N TYR A 134 23.01 13.30 30.67
CA TYR A 134 23.35 13.35 29.26
C TYR A 134 22.39 12.47 28.46
N TYR A 135 21.74 13.05 27.46
CA TYR A 135 20.90 12.33 26.51
C TYR A 135 21.68 12.10 25.23
N TYR A 136 21.72 10.85 24.78
CA TYR A 136 22.29 10.46 23.49
C TYR A 136 21.17 9.91 22.62
N LEU A 137 21.03 10.45 21.42
CA LEU A 137 20.05 10.00 20.43
C LEU A 137 20.82 9.53 19.20
N ASP A 138 20.73 8.23 18.93
CA ASP A 138 21.28 7.62 17.72
C ASP A 138 20.15 7.46 16.70
N LEU A 139 20.33 8.03 15.51
CA LEU A 139 19.36 7.95 14.42
C LEU A 139 19.89 6.99 13.37
N PRO A 140 19.08 6.04 12.88
CA PRO A 140 19.54 5.12 11.84
C PRO A 140 19.90 5.90 10.57
N ASP A 141 21.00 5.49 9.91
CA ASP A 141 21.40 6.04 8.63
C ASP A 141 20.23 5.98 7.64
N CYS A 142 19.82 7.14 7.17
CA CYS A 142 18.64 7.41 6.35
C CYS A 142 18.47 6.38 5.21
N LYS A 143 17.80 5.27 5.49
CA LYS A 143 17.18 4.41 4.48
C LYS A 143 15.68 4.59 4.66
N PHE A 144 15.14 5.42 3.78
CA PHE A 144 13.74 5.74 3.55
C PHE A 144 12.77 4.72 4.18
N ILE A 145 11.95 5.21 5.13
CA ILE A 145 10.70 4.54 5.46
C ILE A 145 9.78 4.87 4.29
N ASN A 146 9.64 3.93 3.35
CA ASN A 146 8.51 3.93 2.43
C ASN A 146 7.27 3.57 3.27
N ILE A 147 6.33 4.49 3.37
CA ILE A 147 4.95 4.24 3.78
C ILE A 147 4.11 4.37 2.52
#